data_AF-A0A259PHW4-F1
#
_entry.id   AF-A0A259PHW4-F1
#
_cell.length_a   1.000
_cell.length_b   1.000
_cell.length_c   1.000
_cell.angle_alpha   90.00
_cell.angle_beta   90.00
_cell.angle_gamma   90.00
#
_symmetry.space_group_name_H-M   'P 1'
#
loop_
_entity.id
_entity.type
_entity.pdbx_description
1 polymer ?
#
loop_
_entity_poly.entity_id
_entity_poly.type
_entity_poly.pdbx_seq_one_letter_code
_entity_poly.pdbx_strand_id
1 'polypeptide(L)'
;MRVHELAGCRVATPSGDVGGYVTESADGVLRMRADAALPGLHPGESIGVTVLDPVRGVCSYAGLVAAVEAREDGAAVDVVVVEDLARHQRRAAARAAYRCSCVATLEGGASPASLRVTVLDVSATGARFMTPEELHEGATLRLGLPVGEELVDLRLRVVRHEVSSTGTRYGATLVDPSERTRDALYRLVLRLQREQARQAAEHR
;
A
#
# COMPACT_ATOMS: atom_id res chain seq x y z
N MET A 1 -3.38 -20.02 18.86
CA MET A 1 -3.39 -18.67 19.45
C MET A 1 -4.55 -17.94 18.80
N ARG A 2 -5.54 -17.47 19.58
CA ARG A 2 -6.67 -16.71 19.02
C ARG A 2 -6.14 -15.34 18.61
N VAL A 3 -6.16 -15.06 17.33
CA VAL A 3 -5.66 -13.80 16.77
C VAL A 3 -6.89 -12.99 16.36
N HIS A 4 -6.98 -11.69 16.63
CA HIS A 4 -8.10 -10.84 16.17
C HIS A 4 -9.46 -10.96 16.86
N GLU A 5 -9.65 -11.76 17.92
CA GLU A 5 -10.95 -11.85 18.60
C GLU A 5 -11.41 -10.46 19.09
N LEU A 6 -12.64 -10.07 18.75
CA LEU A 6 -13.26 -8.74 18.99
C LEU A 6 -12.61 -7.56 18.25
N ALA A 7 -11.67 -7.79 17.35
CA ALA A 7 -11.11 -6.73 16.52
C ALA A 7 -12.15 -6.22 15.50
N GLY A 8 -12.24 -4.89 15.34
CA GLY A 8 -13.09 -4.30 14.30
C GLY A 8 -12.62 -4.74 12.91
N CYS A 9 -13.55 -4.96 11.98
CA CYS A 9 -13.22 -5.36 10.62
C CYS A 9 -14.05 -4.62 9.57
N ARG A 10 -13.62 -4.73 8.31
CA ARG A 10 -14.34 -4.26 7.13
C ARG A 10 -14.34 -5.35 6.07
N VAL A 11 -15.51 -5.60 5.48
CA VAL A 11 -15.71 -6.54 4.38
C VAL A 11 -15.88 -5.72 3.10
N ALA A 12 -15.05 -6.00 2.10
CA ALA A 12 -15.18 -5.37 0.80
C ALA A 12 -16.36 -6.00 0.04
N THR A 13 -17.31 -5.16 -0.39
CA THR A 13 -18.44 -5.59 -1.25
C THR A 13 -18.42 -4.79 -2.56
N PRO A 14 -19.13 -5.23 -3.61
CA PRO A 14 -19.26 -4.45 -4.85
C PRO A 14 -19.82 -3.04 -4.65
N SER A 15 -20.64 -2.83 -3.61
CA SER A 15 -21.26 -1.56 -3.25
C SER A 15 -20.44 -0.71 -2.26
N GLY A 16 -19.28 -1.20 -1.81
CA GLY A 16 -18.40 -0.51 -0.84
C GLY A 16 -18.05 -1.38 0.37
N ASP A 17 -17.32 -0.79 1.32
CA ASP A 17 -16.90 -1.50 2.54
C ASP A 17 -18.02 -1.50 3.59
N VAL A 18 -18.31 -2.67 4.14
CA VAL A 18 -19.24 -2.85 5.27
C VAL A 18 -18.45 -3.10 6.55
N GLY A 19 -18.75 -2.33 7.60
CA GLY A 19 -18.12 -2.46 8.92
C GLY A 19 -18.58 -3.70 9.68
N GLY A 20 -17.82 -4.08 10.71
CA GLY A 20 -18.15 -5.19 11.58
C GLY A 20 -17.05 -5.46 12.60
N TYR A 21 -17.08 -6.65 13.19
CA TYR A 21 -16.00 -7.15 14.05
C TYR A 21 -15.83 -8.67 13.92
N VAL A 22 -14.62 -9.14 14.23
CA VAL A 22 -14.27 -10.56 14.28
C VAL A 22 -14.80 -11.16 15.58
N THR A 23 -15.63 -12.19 15.49
CA THR A 23 -16.14 -12.93 16.64
C THR A 23 -15.22 -14.08 17.01
N GLU A 24 -14.56 -14.70 16.04
CA GLU A 24 -13.64 -15.81 16.25
C GLU A 24 -12.59 -15.90 15.14
N SER A 25 -11.37 -16.30 15.50
CA SER A 25 -10.32 -16.63 14.53
C SER A 25 -9.56 -17.86 15.01
N ALA A 26 -9.69 -18.93 14.24
CA ALA A 26 -9.03 -20.20 14.50
C ALA A 26 -8.85 -20.96 13.18
N ASP A 27 -7.77 -21.72 13.08
CA ASP A 27 -7.56 -22.71 12.01
C ASP A 27 -7.72 -22.16 10.57
N GLY A 28 -7.30 -20.91 10.36
CA GLY A 28 -7.41 -20.26 9.04
C GLY A 28 -8.83 -19.79 8.69
N VAL A 29 -9.75 -19.76 9.65
CA VAL A 29 -11.10 -19.23 9.48
C VAL A 29 -11.25 -17.94 10.28
N LEU A 30 -11.81 -16.92 9.66
CA LEU A 30 -12.28 -15.70 10.29
C LEU A 30 -13.80 -15.71 10.32
N ARG A 31 -14.36 -15.80 11.53
CA ARG A 31 -15.78 -15.60 11.76
C ARG A 31 -16.01 -14.16 12.17
N MET A 32 -16.97 -13.52 11.53
CA MET A 32 -17.22 -12.09 11.72
C MET A 32 -18.71 -11.79 11.76
N ARG A 33 -19.00 -10.66 12.38
CA ARG A 33 -20.30 -10.04 12.37
C ARG A 33 -20.19 -8.71 11.63
N ALA A 34 -20.96 -8.57 10.56
CA ALA A 34 -21.09 -7.33 9.81
C ALA A 34 -22.24 -6.48 10.39
N ASP A 35 -22.06 -5.16 10.38
CA ASP A 35 -23.01 -4.17 10.92
C ASP A 35 -24.22 -3.95 9.98
N ALA A 36 -24.15 -4.47 8.75
CA ALA A 36 -25.21 -4.38 7.76
C ALA A 36 -25.32 -5.69 6.97
N ALA A 37 -26.43 -5.86 6.27
CA ALA A 37 -26.61 -6.94 5.31
C ALA A 37 -25.56 -6.84 4.19
N LEU A 38 -25.15 -8.00 3.67
CA LEU A 38 -24.17 -8.14 2.59
C LEU A 38 -24.87 -8.69 1.33
N PRO A 39 -25.69 -7.87 0.65
CA PRO A 39 -26.43 -8.33 -0.52
C PRO A 39 -25.46 -8.74 -1.64
N GLY A 40 -25.73 -9.89 -2.26
CA GLY A 40 -24.90 -10.44 -3.34
C GLY A 40 -23.67 -11.21 -2.87
N LEU A 41 -23.48 -11.39 -1.55
CA LEU A 41 -22.43 -12.24 -1.03
C LEU A 41 -22.95 -13.66 -0.79
N HIS A 42 -22.28 -14.63 -1.41
CA HIS A 42 -22.69 -16.03 -1.39
C HIS A 42 -21.52 -16.94 -0.99
N PRO A 43 -21.80 -18.13 -0.42
CA PRO A 43 -20.76 -19.15 -0.22
C PRO A 43 -20.00 -19.45 -1.52
N GLY A 44 -18.68 -19.51 -1.43
CA GLY A 44 -17.75 -19.69 -2.55
C GLY A 44 -17.23 -18.38 -3.16
N GLU A 45 -17.80 -17.22 -2.82
CA GLU A 45 -17.31 -15.92 -3.31
C GLU A 45 -15.97 -15.54 -2.68
N SER A 46 -15.09 -14.96 -3.49
CA SER A 46 -13.80 -14.44 -3.03
C SER A 46 -13.97 -13.02 -2.52
N ILE A 47 -13.54 -12.77 -1.28
CA ILE A 47 -13.68 -11.46 -0.63
C ILE A 47 -12.38 -10.97 -0.01
N GLY A 48 -12.27 -9.65 0.05
CA GLY A 48 -11.28 -8.95 0.84
C GLY A 48 -11.83 -8.59 2.22
N VAL A 49 -11.06 -8.88 3.26
CA VAL A 49 -11.39 -8.53 4.65
C VAL A 49 -10.23 -7.71 5.23
N THR A 50 -10.54 -6.58 5.84
CA THR A 50 -9.58 -5.78 6.59
C THR A 50 -9.89 -5.85 8.07
N VAL A 51 -8.97 -6.33 8.90
CA VAL A 51 -9.09 -6.42 10.36
C VAL A 51 -8.22 -5.34 11.01
N LEU A 52 -8.81 -4.55 11.89
CA LEU A 52 -8.17 -3.52 12.70
C LEU A 52 -7.75 -4.14 14.04
N ASP A 53 -6.62 -4.85 14.03
CA ASP A 53 -6.10 -5.52 15.22
C ASP A 53 -5.39 -4.53 16.15
N PRO A 54 -5.68 -4.51 17.46
CA PRO A 54 -5.08 -3.57 18.40
C PRO A 54 -3.59 -3.82 18.65
N VAL A 55 -3.09 -5.03 18.40
CA VAL A 55 -1.69 -5.43 18.62
C VAL A 55 -0.89 -5.39 17.32
N ARG A 56 -1.47 -5.88 16.22
CA ARG A 56 -0.82 -6.03 14.91
C ARG A 56 -1.08 -4.86 13.97
N GLY A 57 -1.95 -3.92 14.35
CA GLY A 57 -2.40 -2.85 13.48
C GLY A 57 -3.36 -3.39 12.42
N VAL A 58 -3.29 -2.84 11.21
CA VAL A 58 -4.25 -3.24 10.17
C VAL A 58 -3.76 -4.47 9.41
N CYS A 59 -4.51 -5.56 9.52
CA CYS A 59 -4.31 -6.82 8.79
C CYS A 59 -5.31 -6.90 7.63
N SER A 60 -4.88 -7.42 6.48
CA SER A 60 -5.76 -7.64 5.33
C SER A 60 -5.75 -9.12 4.98
N TYR A 61 -6.87 -9.65 4.52
CA TYR A 61 -7.06 -11.06 4.20
C TYR A 61 -7.81 -11.20 2.89
N ALA A 62 -7.43 -12.17 2.07
CA ALA A 62 -8.25 -12.70 1.00
C ALA A 62 -8.76 -14.07 1.43
N GLY A 63 -10.05 -14.29 1.23
CA GLY A 63 -10.68 -15.55 1.64
C GLY A 63 -11.90 -15.87 0.81
N LEU A 64 -12.34 -17.11 0.94
CA LEU A 64 -13.61 -17.57 0.38
C LEU A 64 -14.67 -17.52 1.47
N VAL A 65 -15.84 -17.02 1.10
CA VAL A 65 -17.02 -17.07 1.97
C VAL A 65 -17.44 -18.52 2.13
N ALA A 66 -17.46 -19.03 3.36
CA ALA A 66 -17.97 -20.36 3.66
C ALA A 66 -19.47 -20.33 3.98
N ALA A 67 -19.93 -19.29 4.68
CA ALA A 67 -21.34 -19.10 5.03
C ALA A 67 -21.67 -17.62 5.21
N VAL A 68 -22.93 -17.27 4.91
CA VAL A 68 -23.52 -15.95 5.19
C VAL A 68 -24.90 -16.17 5.78
N GLU A 69 -25.16 -15.61 6.96
CA GLU A 69 -26.46 -15.64 7.61
C GLU A 69 -26.94 -14.22 7.87
N ALA A 70 -28.10 -13.85 7.30
CA ALA A 70 -28.74 -12.57 7.60
C ALA A 70 -29.30 -12.57 9.03
N ARG A 71 -29.18 -11.44 9.72
CA ARG A 71 -29.73 -11.21 11.07
C ARG A 71 -30.44 -9.86 11.12
N GLU A 72 -31.30 -9.64 12.12
CA GLU A 72 -32.04 -8.38 12.27
C GLU A 72 -31.13 -7.14 12.38
N ASP A 73 -29.92 -7.33 12.92
CA ASP A 73 -28.91 -6.32 13.21
C ASP A 73 -27.63 -6.50 12.35
N GLY A 74 -27.73 -7.11 11.17
CA GLY A 74 -26.63 -7.23 10.21
C GLY A 74 -26.49 -8.62 9.58
N ALA A 75 -25.27 -9.14 9.50
CA ALA A 75 -25.00 -10.48 8.98
C ALA A 75 -23.86 -11.19 9.72
N ALA A 76 -23.99 -12.50 9.92
CA ALA A 76 -22.87 -13.35 10.34
C ALA A 76 -22.21 -13.93 9.09
N VAL A 77 -20.87 -13.89 9.03
CA VAL A 77 -20.10 -14.36 7.88
C VAL A 77 -18.95 -15.22 8.37
N ASP A 78 -18.83 -16.41 7.78
CA ASP A 78 -17.67 -17.28 7.95
C ASP A 78 -16.78 -17.15 6.71
N VAL A 79 -15.52 -16.81 6.91
CA VAL A 79 -14.54 -16.61 5.84
C VAL A 79 -13.39 -17.57 6.05
N VAL A 80 -13.18 -18.47 5.10
CA VAL A 80 -11.97 -19.30 5.07
C VAL A 80 -10.86 -18.44 4.47
N VAL A 81 -9.90 -18.08 5.30
CA VAL A 81 -8.72 -17.31 4.88
C VAL A 81 -7.87 -18.18 3.98
N VAL A 82 -7.76 -17.76 2.72
CA VAL A 82 -6.91 -18.41 1.73
C VAL A 82 -5.52 -17.76 1.73
N GLU A 83 -5.45 -16.45 2.00
CA GLU A 83 -4.19 -15.71 2.02
C GLU A 83 -4.22 -14.58 3.07
N ASP A 84 -3.16 -14.50 3.89
CA ASP A 84 -2.88 -13.35 4.74
C ASP A 84 -2.25 -12.24 3.89
N LEU A 85 -3.10 -11.32 3.40
CA LEU A 85 -2.67 -10.14 2.67
C LEU A 85 -1.96 -9.12 3.57
N ALA A 86 -1.83 -9.32 4.89
CA ALA A 86 -1.10 -8.39 5.76
C ALA A 86 0.41 -8.33 5.44
N ARG A 87 0.92 -9.17 4.53
CA ARG A 87 2.24 -8.96 3.91
C ARG A 87 2.22 -8.28 2.54
N HIS A 88 1.10 -8.29 1.84
CA HIS A 88 0.98 -7.73 0.51
C HIS A 88 -0.26 -6.86 0.40
N GLN A 89 -0.02 -5.56 0.13
CA GLN A 89 -0.92 -4.77 -0.71
C GLN A 89 -2.00 -3.93 -0.02
N ARG A 90 -1.57 -2.90 0.72
CA ARG A 90 -2.29 -1.60 0.80
C ARG A 90 -1.90 -0.61 -0.32
N ARG A 91 -1.16 -1.06 -1.33
CA ARG A 91 -0.61 -0.19 -2.37
C ARG A 91 -0.89 -0.79 -3.74
N ALA A 92 -1.50 0.01 -4.62
CA ALA A 92 -1.70 -0.32 -6.04
C ALA A 92 -0.39 -0.68 -6.79
N ALA A 93 0.76 -0.46 -6.16
CA ALA A 93 2.05 -0.96 -6.60
C ALA A 93 2.92 -1.36 -5.39
N ALA A 94 3.65 -2.46 -5.52
CA ALA A 94 4.67 -2.86 -4.57
C ALA A 94 5.74 -1.74 -4.46
N ARG A 95 6.23 -1.46 -3.24
CA ARG A 95 7.30 -0.48 -3.01
C ARG A 95 8.55 -1.20 -2.56
N ALA A 96 9.70 -0.76 -3.09
CA ALA A 96 11.00 -1.26 -2.70
C ALA A 96 11.88 -0.10 -2.21
N ALA A 97 12.66 -0.36 -1.17
CA ALA A 97 13.61 0.61 -0.65
C ALA A 97 14.67 0.89 -1.73
N TYR A 98 14.90 2.16 -2.02
CA TYR A 98 15.83 2.61 -3.03
C TYR A 98 16.40 3.96 -2.61
N ARG A 99 17.60 3.93 -2.02
CA ARG A 99 18.25 5.13 -1.49
C ARG A 99 19.23 5.68 -2.50
N CYS A 100 18.89 6.80 -3.12
CA CYS A 100 19.78 7.53 -4.01
C CYS A 100 19.58 9.04 -3.85
N SER A 101 20.66 9.80 -3.96
CA SER A 101 20.59 11.25 -4.04
C SER A 101 20.66 11.68 -5.51
N CYS A 102 19.75 12.56 -5.92
CA CYS A 102 19.63 13.10 -7.26
C CYS A 102 19.34 14.60 -7.21
N VAL A 103 19.58 15.29 -8.32
CA VAL A 103 19.11 16.66 -8.52
C VAL A 103 17.74 16.61 -9.18
N ALA A 104 16.78 17.34 -8.61
CA ALA A 104 15.45 17.51 -9.18
C ALA A 104 15.23 18.97 -9.56
N THR A 105 14.36 19.19 -10.54
CA THR A 105 13.94 20.52 -10.97
C THR A 105 12.50 20.74 -10.58
N LEU A 106 12.21 21.81 -9.84
CA LEU A 106 10.85 22.20 -9.47
C LEU A 106 10.14 22.87 -10.67
N GLU A 107 8.92 22.44 -10.97
CA GLU A 107 8.07 23.05 -12.01
C GLU A 107 7.24 24.21 -11.42
N GLY A 108 6.95 25.22 -12.24
CA GLY A 108 5.98 26.28 -11.91
C GLY A 108 6.56 27.58 -11.31
N GLY A 109 7.88 27.70 -11.18
CA GLY A 109 8.54 28.98 -10.84
C GLY A 109 8.93 29.80 -12.08
N ALA A 110 9.19 31.10 -11.91
CA ALA A 110 9.72 31.98 -12.96
C ALA A 110 11.10 31.54 -13.49
N SER A 111 11.80 30.69 -12.72
CA SER A 111 13.00 29.97 -13.12
C SER A 111 12.94 28.55 -12.56
N PRO A 112 13.35 27.51 -13.30
CA PRO A 112 13.45 26.15 -12.79
C PRO A 112 14.47 26.08 -11.65
N ALA A 113 13.97 26.00 -10.42
CA ALA A 113 14.83 25.82 -9.24
C ALA A 113 15.31 24.37 -9.16
N SER A 114 16.63 24.17 -9.12
CA SER A 114 17.23 22.86 -8.87
C SER A 114 17.32 22.62 -7.36
N LEU A 115 16.88 21.45 -6.90
CA LEU A 115 16.97 21.04 -5.50
C LEU A 115 17.60 19.65 -5.36
N ARG A 116 18.29 19.43 -4.24
CA ARG A 116 18.83 18.12 -3.90
C ARG A 116 17.73 17.26 -3.28
N VAL A 117 17.51 16.10 -3.87
CA VAL A 117 16.51 15.13 -3.43
C VAL A 117 17.20 13.82 -3.07
N THR A 118 16.83 13.24 -1.93
CA THR A 118 17.19 11.86 -1.57
C THR A 118 15.95 10.99 -1.66
N VAL A 119 15.88 10.16 -2.69
CA VAL A 119 14.85 9.13 -2.84
C VAL A 119 15.07 8.07 -1.76
N LEU A 120 13.98 7.63 -1.12
CA LEU A 120 13.98 6.65 -0.04
C LEU A 120 13.45 5.28 -0.51
N ASP A 121 12.38 5.32 -1.29
CA ASP A 121 11.75 4.15 -1.91
C ASP A 121 10.97 4.54 -3.15
N VAL A 122 10.78 3.55 -4.02
CA VAL A 122 10.08 3.68 -5.30
C VAL A 122 9.01 2.60 -5.44
N SER A 123 7.99 2.92 -6.23
CA SER A 123 6.94 2.01 -6.73
C SER A 123 6.67 2.31 -8.19
N ALA A 124 5.88 1.45 -8.84
CA ALA A 124 5.39 1.69 -10.19
C ALA A 124 4.47 2.94 -10.31
N THR A 125 4.00 3.52 -9.19
CA THR A 125 3.08 4.67 -9.20
C THR A 125 3.65 5.93 -8.54
N GLY A 126 4.84 5.89 -7.96
CA GLY A 126 5.37 7.03 -7.23
C GLY A 126 6.61 6.71 -6.40
N ALA A 127 7.07 7.70 -5.66
CA ALA A 127 8.26 7.62 -4.83
C ALA A 127 8.07 8.35 -3.50
N ARG A 128 8.90 7.98 -2.51
CA ARG A 128 9.11 8.81 -1.33
C ARG A 128 10.51 9.39 -1.35
N PHE A 129 10.62 10.65 -0.95
CA PHE A 129 11.91 11.34 -0.93
C PHE A 129 12.00 12.34 0.21
N MET A 130 13.22 12.84 0.43
CA MET A 130 13.54 13.95 1.32
C MET A 130 14.28 15.03 0.56
N THR A 131 14.10 16.27 0.97
CA THR A 131 14.83 17.44 0.49
C THR A 131 14.96 18.41 1.66
N PRO A 132 16.04 19.21 1.74
CA PRO A 132 16.13 20.31 2.69
C PRO A 132 15.04 21.37 2.47
N GLU A 133 14.60 21.51 1.21
CA GLU A 133 13.67 22.56 0.84
C GLU A 133 12.22 22.19 1.13
N GLU A 134 11.46 23.16 1.62
CA GLU A 134 10.05 22.98 1.91
C GLU A 134 9.22 22.97 0.62
N LEU A 135 8.51 21.86 0.40
CA LEU A 135 7.58 21.70 -0.72
C LEU A 135 6.14 21.67 -0.23
N HIS A 136 5.25 22.34 -0.97
CA HIS A 136 3.80 22.27 -0.75
C HIS A 136 3.19 21.05 -1.44
N GLU A 137 2.00 20.63 -0.99
CA GLU A 137 1.21 19.63 -1.71
C GLU A 137 0.78 20.16 -3.08
N GLY A 138 0.85 19.32 -4.11
CA GLY A 138 0.65 19.72 -5.50
C GLY A 138 1.92 20.17 -6.22
N ALA A 139 3.01 20.48 -5.50
CA ALA A 139 4.30 20.81 -6.11
C ALA A 139 4.75 19.68 -7.03
N THR A 140 5.16 20.02 -8.26
CA THR A 140 5.61 19.05 -9.26
C THR A 140 7.10 19.21 -9.51
N LEU A 141 7.84 18.11 -9.54
CA LEU A 141 9.28 18.09 -9.78
C LEU A 141 9.63 17.06 -10.85
N ARG A 142 10.70 17.33 -11.60
CA ARG A 142 11.31 16.39 -12.54
C ARG A 142 12.66 15.94 -12.04
N LEU A 143 12.94 14.64 -12.09
CA LEU A 143 14.24 14.10 -11.71
C LEU A 143 14.59 12.90 -12.58
N GLY A 144 15.88 12.74 -12.86
CA GLY A 144 16.41 11.50 -13.40
C GLY A 144 16.75 10.54 -12.27
N LEU A 145 16.02 9.42 -12.18
CA LEU A 145 16.30 8.36 -11.23
C LEU A 145 17.35 7.41 -11.83
N PRO A 146 18.54 7.26 -11.21
CA PRO A 146 19.51 6.26 -11.66
C PRO A 146 18.91 4.85 -11.51
N VAL A 147 19.03 4.01 -12.53
CA VAL A 147 18.54 2.61 -12.51
C VAL A 147 19.56 1.74 -13.24
N GLY A 148 20.55 1.22 -12.50
CA GLY A 148 21.69 0.56 -13.11
C GLY A 148 22.53 1.58 -13.89
N GLU A 149 22.71 1.34 -15.19
CA GLU A 149 23.39 2.26 -16.11
C GLU A 149 22.44 3.27 -16.79
N GLU A 150 21.13 3.11 -16.62
CA GLU A 150 20.12 3.99 -17.22
C GLU A 150 19.69 5.12 -16.26
N LEU A 151 19.20 6.22 -16.83
CA LEU A 151 18.54 7.30 -16.10
C LEU A 151 17.06 7.35 -16.50
N VAL A 152 16.18 7.07 -15.54
CA VAL A 152 14.73 7.06 -15.76
C VAL A 152 14.16 8.43 -15.39
N ASP A 153 13.64 9.17 -16.37
CA ASP A 153 13.02 10.48 -16.13
C ASP A 153 11.67 10.31 -15.42
N LEU A 154 11.54 10.93 -14.25
CA LEU A 154 10.36 10.91 -13.41
C LEU A 154 9.82 12.33 -13.25
N ARG A 155 8.53 12.49 -13.55
CA ARG A 155 7.75 13.67 -13.15
C ARG A 155 6.88 13.30 -11.95
N LEU A 156 7.11 13.93 -10.81
CA LEU A 156 6.50 13.58 -9.54
C LEU A 156 5.71 14.76 -8.99
N ARG A 157 4.48 14.51 -8.53
CA ARG A 157 3.65 15.49 -7.81
C ARG A 157 3.55 15.12 -6.34
N VAL A 158 3.90 16.05 -5.46
CA VAL A 158 3.75 15.89 -4.02
C VAL A 158 2.27 15.75 -3.68
N VAL A 159 1.91 14.69 -2.96
CA VAL A 159 0.52 14.42 -2.53
C VAL A 159 0.36 14.44 -1.02
N ARG A 160 1.47 14.42 -0.28
CA ARG A 160 1.52 14.53 1.18
C ARG A 160 2.95 14.76 1.66
N HIS A 161 3.07 15.25 2.89
CA HIS A 161 4.34 15.32 3.60
C HIS A 161 4.18 14.81 5.04
N GLU A 162 5.29 14.32 5.61
CA GLU A 162 5.37 13.82 6.98
C GLU A 162 6.63 14.41 7.61
N VAL A 163 6.47 15.18 8.68
CA VAL A 163 7.58 15.76 9.43
C VAL A 163 8.13 14.69 10.38
N SER A 164 9.45 14.53 10.39
CA SER A 164 10.14 13.60 11.29
C SER A 164 11.36 14.26 11.93
N SER A 165 11.91 13.65 12.98
CA SER A 165 13.16 14.09 13.60
C SER A 165 14.36 14.13 12.65
N THR A 166 14.29 13.40 11.53
CA THR A 166 15.34 13.34 10.51
C THR A 166 15.12 14.31 9.34
N GLY A 167 14.06 15.13 9.38
CA GLY A 167 13.64 16.00 8.29
C GLY A 167 12.30 15.58 7.67
N THR A 168 11.83 16.36 6.70
CA THR A 168 10.52 16.16 6.06
C THR A 168 10.59 15.09 4.97
N ARG A 169 9.67 14.14 5.02
CA ARG A 169 9.49 13.10 4.01
C ARG A 169 8.29 13.44 3.14
N TYR A 170 8.50 13.44 1.84
CA TYR A 170 7.47 13.72 0.85
C TYR A 170 7.01 12.42 0.21
N GLY A 171 5.69 12.22 0.14
CA GLY A 171 5.07 11.21 -0.70
C GLY A 171 4.64 11.85 -2.00
N ALA A 172 5.07 11.29 -3.13
CA ALA A 172 4.72 11.79 -4.44
C ALA A 172 4.21 10.71 -5.38
N THR A 173 3.32 11.10 -6.29
CA THR A 173 2.77 10.26 -7.36
C THR A 173 3.41 10.62 -8.69
N LEU A 174 3.54 9.65 -9.59
CA LEU A 174 3.95 9.92 -10.97
C LEU A 174 2.86 10.73 -11.70
N VAL A 175 3.30 11.70 -12.49
CA VAL A 175 2.46 12.49 -13.38
C VAL A 175 2.72 12.02 -14.81
N ASP A 176 1.67 11.52 -15.46
CA ASP A 176 1.68 11.08 -16.87
C ASP A 176 2.92 10.26 -17.29
N PRO A 177 3.32 9.22 -16.52
CA PRO A 177 4.51 8.47 -16.86
C PRO A 177 4.32 7.71 -18.18
N SER A 178 5.34 7.74 -19.02
CA SER A 178 5.37 6.91 -20.24
C SER A 178 5.31 5.42 -19.89
N GLU A 179 4.86 4.58 -20.83
CA GLU A 179 4.87 3.12 -20.64
C GLU A 179 6.28 2.60 -20.36
N ARG A 180 7.29 3.15 -21.05
CA ARG A 180 8.70 2.85 -20.81
C ARG A 180 9.13 3.17 -19.37
N THR A 181 8.73 4.33 -18.85
CA THR A 181 9.01 4.73 -17.46
C THR A 181 8.34 3.78 -16.46
N ARG A 182 7.06 3.43 -16.69
CA ARG A 182 6.32 2.49 -15.83
C ARG A 182 6.98 1.11 -15.81
N ASP A 183 7.33 0.57 -16.96
CA ASP A 183 7.98 -0.74 -17.10
C ASP A 183 9.38 -0.75 -16.46
N ALA A 184 10.18 0.30 -16.66
CA ALA A 184 11.49 0.44 -16.01
C ALA A 184 11.37 0.44 -14.47
N LEU A 185 10.42 1.21 -13.92
CA LEU A 185 10.17 1.23 -12.47
C LEU A 185 9.63 -0.10 -11.95
N TYR A 186 8.75 -0.76 -12.70
CA TYR A 186 8.22 -2.07 -12.35
C TYR A 186 9.34 -3.12 -12.25
N ARG A 187 10.22 -3.19 -13.25
CA ARG A 187 11.39 -4.08 -13.25
C ARG A 187 12.35 -3.77 -12.11
N LEU A 188 12.61 -2.49 -11.84
CA LEU A 188 13.43 -2.06 -10.72
C LEU A 188 12.84 -2.56 -9.39
N VAL A 189 11.55 -2.34 -9.15
CA VAL A 189 10.87 -2.77 -7.93
C VAL A 189 10.95 -4.28 -7.75
N LEU A 190 10.66 -5.06 -8.80
CA LEU A 190 10.75 -6.52 -8.74
C LEU A 190 12.17 -7.00 -8.42
N ARG A 191 13.19 -6.38 -9.01
CA ARG A 191 14.60 -6.69 -8.73
C ARG A 191 14.92 -6.44 -7.25
N LEU A 192 14.61 -5.25 -6.76
CA LEU A 192 14.89 -4.87 -5.36
C LEU A 192 14.14 -5.76 -4.36
N GLN A 193 12.89 -6.14 -4.66
CA GLN A 193 12.13 -7.05 -3.79
C GLN A 193 12.75 -8.44 -3.72
N ARG A 194 13.25 -8.97 -4.85
CA ARG A 194 13.97 -10.25 -4.88
C ARG A 194 15.25 -10.17 -4.07
N GLU A 195 16.01 -9.09 -4.17
CA GLU A 195 17.23 -8.85 -3.39
C GLU A 195 16.92 -8.78 -1.89
N GLN A 196 15.89 -8.04 -1.49
CA GLN A 196 15.45 -7.94 -0.09
C GLN A 196 14.97 -9.27 0.47
N ALA A 197 14.22 -10.06 -0.33
CA ALA A 197 13.76 -11.38 0.09
C ALA A 197 14.94 -12.35 0.32
N ARG A 198 15.98 -12.29 -0.52
CA ARG A 198 17.21 -13.08 -0.34
C ARG A 198 17.94 -12.70 0.95
N GLN A 199 18.18 -11.40 1.16
CA GLN A 199 18.84 -10.91 2.37
C GLN A 199 18.08 -11.28 3.65
N ALA A 200 16.76 -11.22 3.62
CA ALA A 200 15.92 -11.61 4.77
C ALA A 200 15.92 -13.12 5.05
N ALA A 201 16.26 -13.96 4.07
CA ALA A 201 16.39 -15.41 4.24
C ALA A 201 17.78 -15.80 4.77
N GLU A 202 18.84 -15.04 4.40
CA GLU A 202 20.22 -15.27 4.86
C GLU A 202 20.44 -14.86 6.33
N HIS A 203 19.60 -13.98 6.87
CA HIS A 203 19.69 -13.48 8.24
C HIS A 203 18.72 -14.19 9.23
N ARG A 204 18.15 -15.33 8.85
CA ARG A 204 17.39 -16.22 9.75
C ARG A 204 18.19 -17.45 10.11
#